data_AF-A0A1L9SXK4-F1
#
_entry.id   AF-A0A1L9SXK4-F1
#
_cell.length_a   1.000
_cell.length_b   1.000
_cell.length_c   1.000
_cell.angle_alpha   90.00
_cell.angle_beta   90.00
_cell.angle_gamma   90.00
#
_symmetry.space_group_name_H-M   'P 1'
#
loop_
_entity.id
_entity.type
_entity.pdbx_description
1 polymer ?
#
loop_
_entity_poly.entity_id
_entity_poly.type
_entity_poly.pdbx_seq_one_letter_code
_entity_poly.pdbx_strand_id
1 'polypeptide(L)' 'MSIGSNATGHNKEYYPHEEHILIYFKRWDLSWTHIAEEFNSRVDINRRRTPAALESKWRQLKRD' A
#
# COMPACT_ATOMS: atom_id res chain seq x y z
N MET A 1 -34.20 3.50 3.32
CA MET A 1 -33.20 3.03 2.35
C MET A 1 -31.85 3.59 2.78
N SER A 2 -30.94 2.72 3.19
CA SER A 2 -29.65 3.11 3.77
C SER A 2 -28.79 3.85 2.73
N ILE A 3 -28.48 5.12 3.00
CA ILE A 3 -27.49 5.88 2.22
C ILE A 3 -26.12 5.35 2.63
N GLY A 4 -25.67 4.31 1.93
CA GLY A 4 -24.30 3.84 2.01
C GLY A 4 -23.39 4.97 1.59
N SER A 5 -22.54 5.43 2.50
CA SER A 5 -21.53 6.44 2.26
C SER A 5 -20.62 5.96 1.13
N ASN A 6 -20.87 6.48 -0.07
CA ASN A 6 -20.10 6.18 -1.26
C ASN A 6 -18.76 6.92 -1.13
N ALA A 7 -17.87 6.40 -0.28
CA ALA A 7 -16.46 6.76 -0.31
C ALA A 7 -15.92 6.23 -1.65
N THR A 8 -16.02 7.05 -2.70
CA THR A 8 -15.23 6.94 -3.94
C THR A 8 -13.78 7.24 -3.59
N GLY A 9 -13.22 6.47 -2.65
CA GLY A 9 -11.79 6.39 -2.46
C GLY A 9 -11.25 5.79 -3.74
N HIS A 10 -10.70 6.64 -4.61
CA HIS A 10 -9.78 6.24 -5.66
C HIS A 10 -8.60 5.52 -5.00
N ASN A 11 -8.81 4.27 -4.57
CA ASN A 11 -7.76 3.38 -4.15
C ASN A 11 -7.02 3.01 -5.41
N LYS A 12 -6.06 3.89 -5.72
CA LYS A 12 -5.07 3.74 -6.75
C LYS A 12 -4.54 2.30 -6.68
N GLU A 13 -4.95 1.50 -7.65
CA GLU A 13 -4.60 0.07 -7.70
C GLU A 13 -3.08 -0.08 -7.59
N TYR A 14 -2.68 -1.12 -6.86
CA TYR A 14 -1.29 -1.52 -6.77
C TYR A 14 -1.02 -2.44 -7.96
N TYR A 15 0.04 -2.14 -8.69
CA TYR A 15 0.56 -3.07 -9.69
C TYR A 15 1.18 -4.29 -8.98
N PRO A 16 1.23 -5.46 -9.64
CA PRO A 16 1.83 -6.65 -9.07
C PRO A 16 3.25 -6.41 -8.54
N HIS A 17 4.08 -5.65 -9.27
CA HIS A 17 5.44 -5.33 -8.83
C HIS A 17 5.47 -4.50 -7.54
N GLU A 18 4.52 -3.59 -7.33
CA GLU A 18 4.40 -2.80 -6.10
C GLU A 18 4.07 -3.71 -4.91
N GLU A 19 3.18 -4.69 -5.11
CA GLU A 19 2.83 -5.67 -4.09
C GLU A 19 4.03 -6.54 -3.73
N HIS A 20 4.81 -6.99 -4.71
CA HIS A 20 6.05 -7.74 -4.48
C HIS A 20 7.07 -6.93 -3.67
N ILE A 21 7.23 -5.63 -3.94
CA ILE A 21 8.12 -4.75 -3.16
C ILE A 21 7.64 -4.68 -1.70
N LEU A 22 6.35 -4.48 -1.48
CA LEU A 22 5.75 -4.43 -0.14
C LEU A 22 5.95 -5.75 0.64
N ILE A 23 5.69 -6.89 -0.01
CA ILE A 23 5.89 -8.23 0.56
C ILE A 23 7.35 -8.47 0.90
N TYR A 24 8.26 -8.11 -0.01
CA TYR A 24 9.70 -8.22 0.20
C TYR A 24 10.10 -7.45 1.46
N PHE A 25 9.72 -6.19 1.59
CA PHE A 25 10.10 -5.38 2.74
C PHE A 25 9.49 -5.83 4.07
N LYS A 26 8.23 -6.32 4.08
CA LYS A 26 7.67 -6.86 5.34
C LYS A 26 8.35 -8.16 5.80
N ARG A 27 8.97 -8.93 4.90
CA ARG A 27 9.78 -10.10 5.31
C ARG A 27 11.01 -9.71 6.14
N TRP A 28 11.54 -8.51 5.96
CA TRP A 28 12.67 -7.97 6.73
C TRP A 28 12.25 -7.30 8.04
N ASP A 29 10.97 -7.43 8.41
CA ASP A 29 10.34 -6.79 9.56
C ASP A 29 10.58 -5.27 9.71
N LEU A 30 10.78 -4.58 8.59
CA LEU A 30 10.97 -3.12 8.60
C LEU A 30 9.71 -2.40 9.09
N SER A 31 9.91 -1.22 9.69
CA SER A 31 8.83 -0.31 10.08
C SER A 31 8.16 0.31 8.86
N TRP A 32 6.85 0.58 8.93
CA TRP A 32 6.08 1.13 7.79
C TRP A 32 6.65 2.44 7.22
N THR A 33 7.22 3.30 8.07
CA THR A 33 7.90 4.53 7.62
C THR A 33 9.06 4.21 6.68
N HIS A 34 9.93 3.28 7.10
CA HIS A 34 11.09 2.86 6.32
C HIS A 34 10.67 2.15 5.02
N ILE A 35 9.63 1.32 5.09
CA ILE A 35 9.05 0.67 3.92
C ILE A 35 8.50 1.70 2.93
N ALA A 36 7.86 2.77 3.42
CA ALA A 36 7.36 3.83 2.56
C ALA A 36 8.49 4.58 1.87
N GLU A 37 9.58 4.88 2.57
CA GLU A 37 10.76 5.52 1.98
C GLU A 37 11.36 4.66 0.86
N GLU A 38 11.63 3.39 1.16
CA GLU A 38 12.18 2.43 0.21
C GLU A 38 11.25 2.17 -0.99
N PHE A 39 9.94 2.04 -0.74
CA PHE A 39 8.94 1.87 -1.78
C PHE A 39 8.87 3.11 -2.68
N ASN A 40 8.80 4.31 -2.08
CA ASN A 40 8.66 5.58 -2.80
C ASN A 40 9.91 5.97 -3.60
N SER A 41 11.07 5.40 -3.25
CA SER A 41 12.32 5.52 -4.00
C SER A 41 12.30 4.67 -5.30
N ARG A 42 11.50 3.60 -5.33
CA ARG A 42 11.44 2.62 -6.44
C ARG A 42 10.28 2.83 -7.40
N VAL A 43 9.34 3.72 -7.08
CA VAL A 43 8.15 3.99 -7.89
C VAL A 43 8.09 5.44 -8.33
N ASP A 44 7.30 5.71 -9.38
CA ASP A 44 7.05 7.05 -9.88
C ASP A 44 6.42 7.96 -8.81
N ILE A 45 6.61 9.28 -8.90
CA ILE A 45 6.05 10.25 -7.93
C ILE A 45 4.53 10.11 -7.78
N ASN A 46 3.84 9.77 -8.87
CA ASN A 46 2.39 9.57 -8.89
C ASN A 46 1.94 8.29 -8.18
N ARG A 47 2.88 7.39 -7.90
CA ARG A 47 2.67 6.07 -7.33
C ARG A 47 3.21 5.96 -5.91
N ARG A 48 3.80 7.02 -5.38
CA ARG A 48 4.18 7.08 -3.96
C ARG A 48 2.98 6.80 -3.05
N ARG A 49 3.27 6.20 -1.91
CA ARG A 49 2.30 5.82 -0.88
C ARG A 49 2.76 6.28 0.48
N THR A 50 1.79 6.54 1.34
CA THR A 50 2.03 6.80 2.76
C THR A 50 2.22 5.48 3.50
N PRO A 51 2.90 5.50 4.67
CA PRO A 51 3.05 4.32 5.52
C PRO A 51 1.71 3.64 5.85
N ALA A 52 0.67 4.43 6.14
CA ALA A 52 -0.66 3.93 6.45
C ALA A 52 -1.34 3.24 5.25
N ALA A 53 -1.14 3.75 4.03
CA ALA A 53 -1.67 3.12 2.82
C ALA A 53 -1.00 1.76 2.56
N LEU A 54 0.32 1.68 2.75
CA LEU A 54 1.08 0.43 2.63
C LEU A 54 0.68 -0.59 3.70
N GLU A 55 0.47 -0.15 4.94
CA GLU A 55 -0.04 -1.01 6.01
C GLU A 55 -1.43 -1.56 5.67
N SER A 56 -2.35 -0.70 5.23
CA SER A 56 -3.70 -1.11 4.82
C SER A 56 -3.65 -2.14 3.69
N LYS A 57 -2.82 -1.89 2.67
CA LYS A 57 -2.63 -2.83 1.56
C LYS A 57 -2.05 -4.17 2.02
N TRP A 58 -1.08 -4.17 2.92
CA TRP A 58 -0.54 -5.41 3.49
C TRP A 58 -1.60 -6.21 4.24
N ARG A 59 -2.44 -5.55 5.04
CA ARG A 59 -3.55 -6.21 5.75
C ARG A 59 -4.56 -6.83 4.77
N GLN A 60 -4.78 -6.21 3.61
CA GLN A 60 -5.61 -6.79 2.54
C GLN A 60 -4.93 -8.02 1.92
N LEU A 61 -3.65 -7.94 1.56
CA LEU A 61 -2.87 -9.05 1.00
C LEU A 61 -2.71 -10.25 1.94
N LYS A 62 -2.89 -10.05 3.26
CA LYS A 62 -2.87 -11.12 4.26
C LYS A 62 -4.21 -11.82 4.46
N ARG A 63 -5.30 -11.21 3.99
CA ARG A 63 -6.68 -11.71 4.11
C ARG A 63 -7.15 -12.44 2.85
N ASP A 64 -6.60 -12.06 1.71
CA ASP A 64 -6.65 -12.81 0.45
C ASP A 64 -5.68 -14.02 0.53
#